data_AF-A0A1W0E3E3-F1
#
_entry.id   AF-A0A1W0E3E3-F1
#
_cell.length_a   1.000
_cell.length_b   1.000
_cell.length_c   1.000
_cell.angle_alpha   90.00
_cell.angle_beta   90.00
_cell.angle_gamma   90.00
#
_symmetry.space_group_name_H-M   'P 1'
#
loop_
_entity.id
_entity.type
_entity.pdbx_description
1 polymer ?
#
loop_
_entity_poly.entity_id
_entity_poly.type
_entity_poly.pdbx_seq_one_letter_code
_entity_poly.pdbx_strand_id
1 'polypeptide(L)'
;MYTFITFLIEIFKFMFYRRGEVEDPFFMNLKNNLNKTINSNNIDKNMYSNTNTDYNLNAADAKIQNFISQELANKYFKTINFDSPIDKSYFTDMLPFKDDHGTTHLNVFHEDICVCLTTTINLEFGSKVMDPETGIIFNNHMDDFSVPNIKSAYNIIGNDIFNRIEPYKRPFSSAAPTILEKVSENKTTKNLLDNNITSNNILENNANNILLEETFLIGAAGGTKIPTSIISTILFYYLDRNLYNAISAPRLHEQLNGIVYVEPSFCPELQIKLKELGHNIMQCENIGSFTSVNAVVIKNGKIYAVADPRKKGDSCGT
;
A
#
# COMPACT_ATOMS: atom_id res chain seq x y z
N MET A 1 -6.35 20.87 11.76
CA MET A 1 -5.10 20.25 11.28
C MET A 1 -4.59 19.16 12.24
N TYR A 2 -4.40 19.45 13.54
CA TYR A 2 -3.93 18.45 14.53
C TYR A 2 -4.73 17.15 14.53
N THR A 3 -6.06 17.20 14.68
CA THR A 3 -6.96 16.03 14.66
C THR A 3 -6.79 15.17 13.40
N PHE A 4 -6.59 15.82 12.24
CA PHE A 4 -6.37 15.13 10.98
C PHE A 4 -5.01 14.41 10.94
N ILE A 5 -3.96 15.04 11.48
CA ILE A 5 -2.63 14.42 11.56
C ILE A 5 -2.61 13.27 12.57
N THR A 6 -3.24 13.42 13.74
CA THR A 6 -3.41 12.32 14.70
C THR A 6 -4.18 11.17 14.07
N PHE A 7 -5.27 11.48 13.34
CA PHE A 7 -6.02 10.48 12.58
C PHE A 7 -5.11 9.72 11.60
N LEU A 8 -4.31 10.43 10.79
CA LEU A 8 -3.35 9.83 9.85
C LEU A 8 -2.37 8.88 10.54
N ILE A 9 -1.80 9.29 11.68
CA ILE A 9 -0.85 8.47 12.43
C ILE A 9 -1.52 7.17 12.90
N GLU A 10 -2.71 7.25 13.49
CA GLU A 10 -3.39 6.07 14.02
C GLU A 10 -3.90 5.13 12.92
N ILE A 11 -4.35 5.65 11.76
CA ILE A 11 -4.70 4.78 10.62
C ILE A 11 -3.48 4.06 10.05
N PHE A 12 -2.29 4.68 10.05
CA PHE A 12 -1.07 4.02 9.59
C PHE A 12 -0.73 2.83 10.48
N LYS A 13 -0.85 2.97 11.80
CA LYS A 13 -0.70 1.86 12.73
C LYS A 13 -1.63 0.69 12.40
N PHE A 14 -2.93 0.94 12.21
CA PHE A 14 -3.88 -0.12 11.83
C PHE A 14 -3.55 -0.76 10.48
N MET A 15 -3.14 0.06 9.50
CA MET A 15 -2.74 -0.43 8.17
C MET A 15 -1.53 -1.35 8.26
N PHE A 16 -0.45 -0.96 8.98
CA PHE A 16 0.73 -1.80 9.17
C PHE A 16 0.44 -3.02 10.04
N TYR A 17 -0.54 -2.93 10.94
CA TYR A 17 -0.95 -4.08 11.74
C TYR A 17 -1.54 -5.17 10.86
N ARG A 18 -2.49 -4.80 10.00
CA ARG A 18 -3.12 -5.72 9.05
C ARG A 18 -2.17 -6.17 7.95
N ARG A 19 -1.20 -5.33 7.58
CA ARG A 19 -0.14 -5.67 6.61
C ARG A 19 0.62 -6.94 7.03
N GLY A 20 0.84 -7.13 8.33
CA GLY A 20 1.44 -8.36 8.87
C GLY A 20 0.61 -9.63 8.66
N GLU A 21 -0.61 -9.53 8.16
CA GLU A 21 -1.48 -10.67 7.86
C GLU A 21 -1.57 -10.95 6.34
N VAL A 22 -0.85 -10.19 5.50
CA VAL A 22 -0.84 -10.38 4.04
C VAL A 22 0.15 -11.47 3.65
N GLU A 23 -0.25 -12.35 2.74
CA GLU A 23 0.56 -13.45 2.20
C GLU A 23 0.30 -13.57 0.69
N ASP A 24 1.17 -14.27 -0.04
CA ASP A 24 0.89 -14.74 -1.39
C ASP A 24 -0.50 -15.44 -1.44
N PRO A 25 -1.47 -14.93 -2.22
CA PRO A 25 -2.82 -15.48 -2.28
C PRO A 25 -2.87 -16.97 -2.61
N PHE A 26 -1.94 -17.47 -3.42
CA PHE A 26 -1.85 -18.90 -3.74
C PHE A 26 -1.55 -19.72 -2.47
N PHE A 27 -0.55 -19.31 -1.69
CA PHE A 27 -0.16 -20.00 -0.46
C PHE A 27 -1.22 -19.87 0.64
N MET A 28 -1.88 -18.71 0.73
CA MET A 28 -2.99 -18.52 1.65
C MET A 28 -4.15 -19.48 1.36
N ASN A 29 -4.53 -19.63 0.09
CA ASN A 29 -5.59 -20.55 -0.32
C ASN A 29 -5.16 -22.02 -0.17
N LEU A 30 -3.89 -22.35 -0.46
CA LEU A 30 -3.33 -23.69 -0.30
C LEU A 30 -3.42 -24.16 1.16
N LYS A 31 -2.97 -23.33 2.13
CA LYS A 31 -3.03 -23.61 3.56
C LYS A 31 -4.47 -23.85 4.05
N ASN A 32 -5.41 -23.03 3.58
CA ASN A 32 -6.82 -23.18 3.95
C ASN A 32 -7.41 -24.50 3.44
N ASN A 33 -7.07 -24.91 2.21
CA ASN A 33 -7.54 -26.17 1.64
C ASN A 33 -6.92 -27.38 2.36
N LEU A 34 -5.61 -27.34 2.66
CA LEU A 34 -4.94 -28.38 3.45
C LEU A 34 -5.59 -28.56 4.83
N ASN A 35 -5.92 -27.48 5.53
CA ASN A 35 -6.59 -27.54 6.83
C ASN A 35 -7.98 -28.19 6.74
N LYS A 36 -8.74 -27.90 5.67
CA LYS A 36 -10.03 -28.56 5.42
C LYS A 36 -9.86 -30.05 5.14
N THR A 37 -8.86 -30.42 4.35
CA THR A 37 -8.57 -31.81 3.98
C THR A 37 -8.08 -32.66 5.15
N ILE A 38 -7.24 -32.08 6.02
CA ILE A 38 -6.81 -32.72 7.27
C ILE A 38 -8.00 -32.95 8.19
N ASN A 39 -8.92 -31.99 8.28
CA ASN A 39 -10.17 -32.15 9.02
C ASN A 39 -11.16 -33.14 8.38
N SER A 40 -10.93 -33.56 7.12
CA SER A 40 -11.76 -34.52 6.38
C SER A 40 -11.10 -35.89 6.15
N ASN A 41 -10.05 -36.25 6.89
CA ASN A 41 -9.39 -37.57 6.90
C ASN A 41 -8.86 -38.13 5.56
N ASN A 42 -8.73 -37.33 4.49
CA ASN A 42 -8.21 -37.80 3.19
C ASN A 42 -6.97 -36.99 2.78
N ILE A 43 -5.79 -37.39 3.25
CA ILE A 43 -4.53 -36.71 2.88
C ILE A 43 -4.07 -37.21 1.51
N ASP A 44 -4.28 -36.39 0.47
CA ASP A 44 -3.70 -36.64 -0.85
C ASP A 44 -2.31 -36.00 -0.96
N LYS A 45 -1.27 -36.81 -1.14
CA LYS A 45 0.15 -36.40 -1.05
C LYS A 45 0.71 -35.78 -2.35
N ASN A 46 -0.11 -35.64 -3.40
CA ASN A 46 0.32 -35.16 -4.72
C ASN A 46 -0.26 -33.77 -5.07
N MET A 47 -0.31 -32.85 -4.10
CA MET A 47 -1.01 -31.57 -4.26
C MET A 47 -0.25 -30.51 -5.08
N TYR A 48 1.08 -30.64 -5.21
CA TYR A 48 1.90 -29.72 -6.04
C TYR A 48 1.87 -30.06 -7.54
N SER A 49 1.30 -31.21 -7.94
CA SER A 49 1.33 -31.68 -9.34
C SER A 49 -0.02 -31.57 -10.06
N ASN A 50 -1.07 -31.05 -9.41
CA ASN A 50 -2.40 -31.02 -10.00
C ASN A 50 -2.82 -29.58 -10.36
N THR A 51 -2.48 -29.15 -11.57
CA THR A 51 -2.81 -27.81 -12.09
C THR A 51 -4.26 -27.68 -12.59
N ASN A 52 -5.09 -28.72 -12.44
CA ASN A 52 -6.42 -28.81 -13.05
C ASN A 52 -7.59 -29.04 -12.06
N THR A 53 -7.39 -28.82 -10.77
CA THR A 53 -8.52 -28.78 -9.82
C THR A 53 -8.89 -27.34 -9.54
N ASP A 54 -10.14 -26.96 -9.80
CA ASP A 54 -10.76 -25.69 -9.42
C ASP A 54 -10.59 -25.47 -7.91
N TYR A 55 -9.48 -24.86 -7.52
CA TYR A 55 -9.26 -24.41 -6.16
C TYR A 55 -10.27 -23.31 -5.88
N ASN A 56 -11.27 -23.57 -5.04
CA ASN A 56 -12.12 -22.51 -4.50
C ASN A 56 -11.22 -21.48 -3.78
N LEU A 57 -10.94 -20.35 -4.45
CA LEU A 57 -9.99 -19.27 -4.10
C LEU A 57 -10.43 -18.40 -2.90
N ASN A 58 -11.22 -18.95 -1.98
CA ASN A 58 -12.08 -18.12 -1.11
C ASN A 58 -11.39 -17.52 0.13
N ALA A 59 -10.16 -17.92 0.49
CA ALA A 59 -9.52 -17.44 1.73
C ALA A 59 -8.91 -16.04 1.58
N ALA A 60 -8.20 -15.83 0.47
CA ALA A 60 -7.65 -14.53 0.12
C ALA A 60 -8.78 -13.49 -0.05
N ASP A 61 -9.83 -13.84 -0.78
CA ASP A 61 -10.99 -12.98 -0.99
C ASP A 61 -11.70 -12.65 0.32
N ALA A 62 -11.96 -13.64 1.19
CA ALA A 62 -12.58 -13.39 2.49
C ALA A 62 -11.73 -12.46 3.37
N LYS A 63 -10.40 -12.58 3.33
CA LYS A 63 -9.49 -11.67 4.05
C LYS A 63 -9.54 -10.26 3.49
N ILE A 64 -9.55 -10.11 2.16
CA ILE A 64 -9.69 -8.79 1.50
C ILE A 64 -11.04 -8.16 1.88
N GLN A 65 -12.14 -8.91 1.80
CA GLN A 65 -13.48 -8.42 2.17
C GLN A 65 -13.55 -7.96 3.62
N ASN A 66 -12.88 -8.66 4.54
CA ASN A 66 -12.76 -8.22 5.92
C ASN A 66 -11.98 -6.89 6.03
N PHE A 67 -10.83 -6.77 5.36
CA PHE A 67 -9.99 -5.57 5.39
C PHE A 67 -10.69 -4.32 4.87
N ILE A 68 -11.55 -4.46 3.85
CA ILE A 68 -12.30 -3.35 3.27
C ILE A 68 -13.69 -3.16 3.91
N SER A 69 -14.03 -3.94 4.94
CA SER A 69 -15.37 -3.89 5.53
C SER A 69 -15.61 -2.62 6.34
N GLN A 70 -16.82 -2.07 6.21
CA GLN A 70 -17.24 -0.92 7.01
C GLN A 70 -17.29 -1.23 8.51
N GLU A 71 -17.57 -2.49 8.88
CA GLU A 71 -17.55 -2.94 10.27
C GLU A 71 -16.16 -2.77 10.89
N LEU A 72 -15.12 -3.26 10.19
CA LEU A 72 -13.73 -3.15 10.66
C LEU A 72 -13.28 -1.69 10.70
N ALA A 73 -13.60 -0.90 9.67
CA ALA A 73 -13.30 0.52 9.64
C ALA A 73 -13.94 1.27 10.82
N ASN A 74 -15.22 1.00 11.12
CA ASN A 74 -15.93 1.59 12.25
C ASN A 74 -15.33 1.16 13.60
N LYS A 75 -14.89 -0.10 13.72
CA LYS A 75 -14.21 -0.60 14.91
C LYS A 75 -12.90 0.16 15.16
N TYR A 76 -12.08 0.33 14.13
CA TYR A 76 -10.83 1.10 14.25
C TYR A 76 -11.09 2.57 14.56
N PHE A 77 -12.03 3.20 13.85
CA PHE A 77 -12.38 4.59 14.12
C PHE A 77 -12.80 4.83 15.58
N LYS A 78 -13.62 3.95 16.15
CA LYS A 78 -14.04 4.01 17.57
C LYS A 78 -12.89 3.77 18.56
N THR A 79 -11.81 3.14 18.13
CA THR A 79 -10.64 2.85 18.97
C THR A 79 -9.69 4.06 19.05
N ILE A 80 -9.73 4.95 18.05
CA ILE A 80 -8.84 6.13 17.99
C ILE A 80 -9.20 7.10 19.11
N ASN A 81 -8.23 7.38 19.97
CA ASN A 81 -8.25 8.54 20.86
C ASN A 81 -7.48 9.68 20.21
N PHE A 82 -8.07 10.88 20.12
CA PHE A 82 -7.41 12.04 19.53
C PHE A 82 -6.47 12.76 20.52
N ASP A 83 -6.56 12.41 21.81
CA ASP A 83 -5.77 13.04 22.88
C ASP A 83 -4.58 12.19 23.35
N SER A 84 -4.44 10.95 22.87
CA SER A 84 -3.28 10.09 23.17
C SER A 84 -3.06 9.02 22.10
N PRO A 85 -1.82 8.58 21.82
CA PRO A 85 -1.56 7.50 20.89
C PRO A 85 -2.17 6.19 21.39
N ILE A 86 -2.60 5.33 20.47
CA ILE A 86 -2.92 3.94 20.80
C ILE A 86 -1.66 3.26 21.32
N ASP A 87 -1.81 2.60 22.48
CA ASP A 87 -0.72 1.88 23.14
C ASP A 87 -0.20 0.73 22.27
N LYS A 88 1.12 0.53 22.30
CA LYS A 88 1.78 -0.50 21.49
C LYS A 88 1.28 -1.91 21.79
N SER A 89 0.81 -2.18 23.02
CA SER A 89 0.21 -3.47 23.41
C SER A 89 -1.09 -3.81 22.70
N TYR A 90 -1.78 -2.83 22.10
CA TYR A 90 -2.94 -3.09 21.25
C TYR A 90 -2.55 -3.91 20.01
N PHE A 91 -1.33 -3.70 19.52
CA PHE A 91 -0.80 -4.36 18.33
C PHE A 91 0.01 -5.58 18.78
N THR A 92 -0.65 -6.73 18.87
CA THR A 92 0.02 -8.00 19.17
C THR A 92 0.79 -8.49 17.94
N ASP A 93 1.81 -9.32 18.15
CA ASP A 93 2.52 -10.00 17.06
C ASP A 93 3.08 -9.07 15.98
N MET A 94 3.56 -7.88 16.41
CA MET A 94 4.17 -6.92 15.49
C MET A 94 5.35 -7.55 14.76
N LEU A 95 5.24 -7.54 13.45
CA LEU A 95 6.28 -8.03 12.58
C LEU A 95 7.26 -6.90 12.28
N PRO A 96 8.57 -7.17 12.38
CA PRO A 96 9.58 -6.17 12.10
C PRO A 96 9.58 -5.76 10.62
N PHE A 97 9.68 -4.45 10.35
CA PHE A 97 9.58 -3.87 9.00
C PHE A 97 10.93 -3.40 8.45
N LYS A 98 11.17 -3.70 7.17
CA LYS A 98 12.40 -3.36 6.44
C LYS A 98 12.20 -2.09 5.62
N ASP A 99 13.12 -1.14 5.73
CA ASP A 99 13.18 -0.02 4.78
C ASP A 99 13.79 -0.52 3.46
N ASP A 100 13.07 -0.33 2.35
CA ASP A 100 13.54 -0.64 1.00
C ASP A 100 13.74 0.63 0.15
N HIS A 101 14.68 0.56 -0.79
CA HIS A 101 15.11 1.68 -1.64
C HIS A 101 15.46 1.14 -3.02
N GLY A 102 14.95 1.69 -4.13
CA GLY A 102 15.23 1.15 -5.48
C GLY A 102 14.01 1.02 -6.37
N THR A 103 12.85 1.41 -5.83
CA THR A 103 11.58 1.47 -6.55
C THR A 103 11.48 2.74 -7.39
N THR A 104 10.79 2.65 -8.53
CA THR A 104 10.35 3.78 -9.34
C THR A 104 8.86 3.62 -9.70
N HIS A 105 8.18 4.74 -9.92
CA HIS A 105 6.77 4.75 -10.27
C HIS A 105 6.51 5.75 -11.41
N LEU A 106 5.66 5.36 -12.36
CA LEU A 106 5.23 6.19 -13.47
C LEU A 106 3.73 6.02 -13.74
N ASN A 107 3.13 7.08 -14.27
CA ASN A 107 1.76 7.11 -14.74
C ASN A 107 1.73 7.52 -16.20
N VAL A 108 0.87 6.89 -16.99
CA VAL A 108 0.60 7.27 -18.37
C VAL A 108 -0.91 7.38 -18.55
N PHE A 109 -1.32 8.44 -19.24
CA PHE A 109 -2.70 8.65 -19.66
C PHE A 109 -2.70 9.00 -21.14
N HIS A 110 -3.50 8.28 -21.92
CA HIS A 110 -3.70 8.55 -23.34
C HIS A 110 -5.13 8.20 -23.72
N GLU A 111 -5.93 9.21 -24.06
CA GLU A 111 -7.36 9.07 -24.37
C GLU A 111 -8.10 8.37 -23.22
N ASP A 112 -8.56 7.13 -23.40
CA ASP A 112 -9.24 6.36 -22.35
C ASP A 112 -8.31 5.32 -21.68
N ILE A 113 -7.03 5.30 -22.04
CA ILE A 113 -6.04 4.35 -21.51
C ILE A 113 -5.30 4.97 -20.33
N CYS A 114 -5.41 4.32 -19.18
CA CYS A 114 -4.68 4.65 -17.96
C CYS A 114 -3.67 3.55 -17.62
N VAL A 115 -2.42 3.92 -17.32
CA VAL A 115 -1.39 3.00 -16.83
C VAL A 115 -0.79 3.55 -15.54
N CYS A 116 -0.89 2.78 -14.46
CA CYS A 116 -0.14 3.00 -13.21
C CYS A 116 0.90 1.88 -13.06
N LEU A 117 2.20 2.21 -13.13
CA LEU A 117 3.27 1.22 -13.08
C LEU A 117 4.26 1.54 -11.96
N THR A 118 4.42 0.59 -11.04
CA THR A 118 5.48 0.60 -10.03
C THR A 118 6.42 -0.57 -10.29
N THR A 119 7.71 -0.29 -10.45
CA THR A 119 8.73 -1.31 -10.71
C THR A 119 9.93 -1.14 -9.79
N THR A 120 10.61 -2.24 -9.48
CA THR A 120 11.72 -2.27 -8.52
C THR A 120 12.66 -3.45 -8.76
N ILE A 121 13.91 -3.29 -8.37
CA ILE A 121 14.90 -4.37 -8.21
C ILE A 121 15.14 -4.71 -6.73
N ASN A 122 14.21 -4.29 -5.86
CA ASN A 122 14.27 -4.22 -4.40
C ASN A 122 15.21 -3.13 -3.90
N LEU A 123 16.48 -3.46 -3.61
CA LEU A 123 17.45 -2.50 -3.10
C LEU A 123 18.15 -1.71 -4.22
N GLU A 124 18.89 -0.66 -3.87
CA GLU A 124 19.68 0.10 -4.84
C GLU A 124 20.73 -0.82 -5.49
N PHE A 125 20.71 -0.89 -6.83
CA PHE A 125 21.46 -1.87 -7.63
C PHE A 125 21.12 -3.35 -7.35
N GLY A 126 19.97 -3.62 -6.71
CA GLY A 126 19.44 -4.97 -6.49
C GLY A 126 20.43 -5.87 -5.77
N SER A 127 20.74 -7.02 -6.37
CA SER A 127 21.73 -7.97 -5.88
C SER A 127 23.18 -7.51 -6.03
N LYS A 128 23.42 -6.40 -6.74
CA LYS A 128 24.74 -5.94 -7.20
C LYS A 128 25.45 -6.96 -8.11
N VAL A 129 24.69 -7.90 -8.68
CA VAL A 129 25.12 -8.81 -9.73
C VAL A 129 24.56 -8.33 -11.05
N MET A 130 25.44 -8.22 -12.04
CA MET A 130 25.10 -7.82 -13.40
C MET A 130 25.60 -8.91 -14.34
N ASP A 131 24.76 -9.30 -15.30
CA ASP A 131 25.22 -10.14 -16.40
C ASP A 131 26.22 -9.35 -17.27
N PRO A 132 27.47 -9.81 -17.42
CA PRO A 132 28.49 -9.08 -18.16
C PRO A 132 28.20 -8.96 -19.66
N GLU A 133 27.36 -9.84 -20.23
CA GLU A 133 27.04 -9.78 -21.66
C GLU A 133 25.89 -8.81 -21.95
N THR A 134 24.79 -8.88 -21.20
CA THR A 134 23.61 -8.04 -21.45
C THR A 134 23.60 -6.73 -20.66
N GLY A 135 24.38 -6.62 -19.59
CA GLY A 135 24.34 -5.49 -18.66
C GLY A 135 23.11 -5.47 -17.74
N ILE A 136 22.31 -6.54 -17.71
CA ILE A 136 21.12 -6.63 -16.86
C ILE A 136 21.55 -6.82 -15.41
N ILE A 137 21.09 -5.92 -14.53
CA ILE A 137 21.28 -6.03 -13.08
C ILE A 137 20.17 -6.91 -12.50
N PHE A 138 20.54 -7.93 -11.73
CA PHE A 138 19.58 -8.82 -11.10
C PHE A 138 19.04 -8.24 -9.80
N ASN A 139 17.73 -8.43 -9.56
CA ASN A 139 17.08 -8.01 -8.33
C ASN A 139 17.56 -8.85 -7.12
N ASN A 140 17.30 -8.34 -5.92
CA ASN A 140 17.44 -9.09 -4.66
C ASN A 140 16.09 -9.17 -3.91
N HIS A 141 14.99 -9.40 -4.61
CA HIS A 141 13.65 -9.35 -4.02
C HIS A 141 13.39 -10.47 -3.00
N MET A 142 14.16 -11.57 -3.06
CA MET A 142 14.12 -12.62 -2.04
C MET A 142 14.48 -12.14 -0.62
N ASP A 143 15.15 -10.99 -0.48
CA ASP A 143 15.45 -10.36 0.82
C ASP A 143 14.20 -9.79 1.51
N ASP A 144 13.08 -9.67 0.80
CA ASP A 144 11.82 -9.24 1.39
C ASP A 144 11.10 -10.37 2.14
N PHE A 145 11.53 -11.62 1.96
CA PHE A 145 11.06 -12.72 2.80
C PHE A 145 11.59 -12.63 4.22
N SER A 146 10.76 -13.08 5.15
CA SER A 146 11.17 -13.43 6.50
C SER A 146 11.95 -14.74 6.50
N VAL A 147 13.19 -14.68 6.97
CA VAL A 147 14.06 -15.85 7.12
C VAL A 147 14.23 -16.16 8.61
N PRO A 148 13.75 -17.33 9.07
CA PRO A 148 13.82 -17.72 10.48
C PRO A 148 15.26 -17.74 10.98
N ASN A 149 15.50 -17.16 12.17
CA ASN A 149 16.80 -17.13 12.84
C ASN A 149 17.93 -16.43 12.06
N ILE A 150 17.65 -15.87 10.89
CA ILE A 150 18.58 -15.03 10.13
C ILE A 150 18.11 -13.60 10.29
N LYS A 151 19.04 -12.75 10.72
CA LYS A 151 18.86 -11.31 10.64
C LYS A 151 18.91 -10.93 9.17
N SER A 152 17.88 -10.28 8.65
CA SER A 152 17.97 -9.63 7.34
C SER A 152 19.11 -8.61 7.35
N ALA A 153 19.44 -8.01 6.19
CA ALA A 153 20.43 -6.94 6.08
C ALA A 153 20.21 -5.74 7.03
N TYR A 154 19.08 -5.72 7.76
CA TYR A 154 18.61 -4.68 8.64
C TYR A 154 18.37 -5.15 10.09
N ASN A 155 18.97 -6.27 10.52
CA ASN A 155 18.95 -6.77 11.90
C ASN A 155 17.58 -7.23 12.44
N ILE A 156 16.65 -7.52 11.54
CA ILE A 156 15.30 -7.99 11.85
C ILE A 156 15.28 -9.52 11.93
N ILE A 157 14.78 -10.07 13.04
CA ILE A 157 14.59 -11.52 13.20
C ILE A 157 13.32 -11.93 12.45
N GLY A 158 13.44 -12.88 11.51
CA GLY A 158 12.31 -13.39 10.73
C GLY A 158 11.31 -14.19 11.58
N ASN A 159 10.35 -13.49 12.18
CA ASN A 159 9.20 -14.06 12.89
C ASN A 159 7.89 -13.95 12.11
N ASP A 160 7.92 -13.35 10.92
CA ASP A 160 6.74 -13.28 10.05
C ASP A 160 6.50 -14.66 9.42
N ILE A 161 5.43 -15.30 9.88
CA ILE A 161 4.98 -16.62 9.42
C ILE A 161 4.24 -16.56 8.08
N PHE A 162 3.66 -15.40 7.74
CA PHE A 162 2.86 -15.20 6.52
C PHE A 162 3.77 -14.86 5.34
N ASN A 163 4.89 -14.19 5.58
CA ASN A 163 5.89 -13.87 4.56
C ASN A 163 7.19 -14.67 4.75
N ARG A 164 7.11 -15.92 5.24
CA ARG A 164 8.26 -16.83 5.30
C ARG A 164 8.68 -17.27 3.90
N ILE A 165 9.99 -17.42 3.67
CA ILE A 165 10.55 -17.98 2.43
C ILE A 165 10.06 -19.42 2.20
N GLU A 166 9.50 -19.67 1.02
CA GLU A 166 9.08 -20.99 0.55
C GLU A 166 9.32 -21.11 -0.98
N PRO A 167 9.65 -22.30 -1.51
CA PRO A 167 9.79 -22.49 -2.95
C PRO A 167 8.54 -22.05 -3.70
N TYR A 168 8.71 -21.34 -4.83
CA TYR A 168 7.62 -20.79 -5.68
C TYR A 168 6.74 -19.71 -5.04
N LYS A 169 6.95 -19.37 -3.78
CA LYS A 169 6.25 -18.26 -3.13
C LYS A 169 6.78 -16.93 -3.64
N ARG A 170 5.91 -15.95 -3.77
CA ARG A 170 6.31 -14.57 -4.05
C ARG A 170 6.50 -13.80 -2.74
N PRO A 171 7.58 -13.02 -2.61
CA PRO A 171 7.76 -12.18 -1.43
C PRO A 171 6.74 -11.05 -1.42
N PHE A 172 6.45 -10.58 -0.22
CA PHE A 172 5.58 -9.45 -0.01
C PHE A 172 6.17 -8.14 -0.54
N SER A 173 5.32 -7.24 -1.05
CA SER A 173 5.72 -5.95 -1.66
C SER A 173 4.92 -4.78 -1.09
N SER A 174 5.59 -3.62 -0.97
CA SER A 174 4.97 -2.35 -0.60
C SER A 174 4.35 -1.59 -1.77
N ALA A 175 4.57 -2.06 -3.00
CA ALA A 175 4.11 -1.38 -4.20
C ALA A 175 2.57 -1.30 -4.22
N ALA A 176 2.04 -0.09 -4.43
CA ALA A 176 0.61 0.15 -4.49
C ALA A 176 0.26 1.09 -5.66
N PRO A 177 0.50 0.70 -6.93
CA PRO A 177 -0.03 1.46 -8.05
C PRO A 177 -1.56 1.50 -7.94
N THR A 178 -2.13 2.71 -7.89
CA THR A 178 -3.53 2.92 -7.53
C THR A 178 -4.21 3.79 -8.58
N ILE A 179 -5.42 3.38 -8.99
CA ILE A 179 -6.32 4.16 -9.83
C ILE A 179 -7.59 4.40 -9.00
N LEU A 180 -7.99 5.65 -8.84
CA LEU A 180 -9.27 6.02 -8.23
C LEU A 180 -10.17 6.61 -9.30
N GLU A 181 -11.41 6.15 -9.34
CA GLU A 181 -12.42 6.63 -10.26
C GLU A 181 -13.60 7.17 -9.47
N LYS A 182 -13.99 8.41 -9.78
CA LYS A 182 -15.21 9.02 -9.28
C LYS A 182 -16.26 9.00 -10.37
N VAL A 183 -17.34 8.28 -10.10
CA VAL A 183 -18.49 8.20 -11.00
C VAL A 183 -19.46 9.36 -10.73
N SER A 184 -20.03 9.94 -11.78
CA SER A 184 -21.12 10.91 -11.67
C SER A 184 -22.37 10.28 -11.04
N GLU A 185 -22.90 10.90 -9.99
CA GLU A 185 -24.16 10.45 -9.37
C GLU A 185 -25.37 10.83 -10.22
N ASN A 186 -25.98 9.83 -10.88
CA ASN A 186 -27.31 9.88 -11.46
C ASN A 186 -28.19 8.84 -10.73
N LYS A 187 -29.53 8.95 -10.79
CA LYS A 187 -30.46 8.02 -10.12
C LYS A 187 -30.16 6.53 -10.38
N THR A 188 -29.59 6.21 -11.55
CA THR A 188 -29.21 4.85 -11.96
C THR A 188 -27.89 4.38 -11.34
N THR A 189 -26.89 5.26 -11.16
CA THR A 189 -25.58 4.90 -10.57
C THR A 189 -25.66 4.75 -9.05
N LYS A 190 -26.56 5.48 -8.38
CA LYS A 190 -26.80 5.34 -6.94
C LYS A 190 -27.25 3.93 -6.52
N ASN A 191 -28.21 3.34 -7.24
CA ASN A 191 -28.67 1.97 -7.00
C ASN A 191 -27.59 0.89 -7.27
N LEU A 192 -26.57 1.19 -8.08
CA LEU A 192 -25.48 0.24 -8.37
C LEU A 192 -24.35 0.34 -7.34
N LEU A 193 -24.03 1.56 -6.90
CA LEU A 193 -23.05 1.83 -5.84
C LEU A 193 -23.51 1.29 -4.47
N ASP A 194 -24.80 1.38 -4.15
CA ASP A 194 -25.37 0.90 -2.88
C ASP A 194 -25.37 -0.64 -2.75
N ASN A 195 -25.16 -1.39 -3.85
CA ASN A 195 -25.19 -2.85 -3.88
C ASN A 195 -23.80 -3.53 -3.79
N ASN A 196 -22.72 -2.79 -3.50
CA ASN A 196 -21.34 -3.33 -3.41
C ASN A 196 -20.91 -4.17 -4.63
N ILE A 197 -21.46 -3.89 -5.82
CA ILE A 197 -21.00 -4.54 -7.05
C ILE A 197 -19.66 -3.91 -7.41
N THR A 198 -18.59 -4.70 -7.37
CA THR A 198 -17.24 -4.27 -7.77
C THR A 198 -17.24 -3.77 -9.23
N SER A 199 -16.41 -2.78 -9.53
CA SER A 199 -16.30 -2.11 -10.84
C SER A 199 -16.23 -3.09 -12.01
N ASN A 200 -15.61 -4.26 -11.81
CA ASN A 200 -15.45 -5.31 -12.81
C ASN A 200 -16.80 -5.88 -13.32
N ASN A 201 -17.82 -6.01 -12.46
CA ASN A 201 -19.15 -6.51 -12.87
C ASN A 201 -20.04 -5.42 -13.49
N ILE A 202 -19.67 -4.14 -13.29
CA ILE A 202 -20.40 -2.99 -13.80
C ILE A 202 -20.02 -2.70 -15.26
N LEU A 203 -18.74 -2.87 -15.60
CA LEU A 203 -18.21 -2.62 -16.94
C LEU A 203 -18.75 -3.59 -18.00
N GLU A 204 -19.02 -4.85 -17.66
CA GLU A 204 -19.48 -5.85 -18.64
C GLU A 204 -20.96 -5.71 -19.05
N ASN A 205 -21.83 -5.13 -18.20
CA ASN A 205 -23.28 -5.18 -18.41
C ASN A 205 -23.97 -3.84 -18.69
N ASN A 206 -23.33 -2.69 -18.45
CA ASN A 206 -23.95 -1.36 -18.64
C ASN A 206 -22.95 -0.26 -19.06
N ALA A 207 -21.97 -0.61 -19.91
CA ALA A 207 -20.83 0.26 -20.28
C ALA A 207 -21.20 1.64 -20.86
N ASN A 208 -22.42 1.86 -21.36
CA ASN A 208 -22.74 3.06 -22.15
C ASN A 208 -23.29 4.26 -21.37
N ASN A 209 -23.40 4.22 -20.03
CA ASN A 209 -24.02 5.32 -19.26
C ASN A 209 -23.28 5.73 -17.97
N ILE A 210 -22.05 5.28 -17.76
CA ILE A 210 -21.25 5.67 -16.59
C ILE A 210 -20.32 6.81 -16.98
N LEU A 211 -20.70 8.02 -16.61
CA LEU A 211 -19.88 9.21 -16.80
C LEU A 211 -18.87 9.30 -15.65
N LEU A 212 -17.59 9.12 -15.95
CA LEU A 212 -16.50 9.39 -15.02
C LEU A 212 -16.33 10.90 -14.86
N GLU A 213 -16.43 11.38 -13.63
CA GLU A 213 -16.20 12.80 -13.27
C GLU A 213 -14.70 13.07 -13.06
N GLU A 214 -14.01 12.11 -12.45
CA GLU A 214 -12.62 12.25 -12.01
C GLU A 214 -11.91 10.89 -12.07
N THR A 215 -10.72 10.83 -12.67
CA THR A 215 -9.81 9.68 -12.63
C THR A 215 -8.49 10.13 -12.02
N PHE A 216 -8.00 9.42 -11.01
CA PHE A 216 -6.79 9.75 -10.26
C PHE A 216 -5.83 8.56 -10.31
N LEU A 217 -4.77 8.71 -11.10
CA LEU A 217 -3.64 7.81 -11.18
C LEU A 217 -2.59 8.23 -10.15
N ILE A 218 -2.20 7.32 -9.26
CA ILE A 218 -1.21 7.61 -8.22
C ILE A 218 -0.39 6.38 -7.85
N GLY A 219 0.87 6.62 -7.56
CA GLY A 219 1.72 5.65 -6.90
C GLY A 219 3.00 6.31 -6.42
N ALA A 220 3.84 5.52 -5.76
CA ALA A 220 5.04 6.04 -5.14
C ALA A 220 6.21 5.07 -5.16
N ALA A 221 7.39 5.62 -4.91
CA ALA A 221 8.63 4.91 -4.64
C ALA A 221 9.16 5.28 -3.26
N GLY A 222 9.58 4.30 -2.46
CA GLY A 222 10.18 4.51 -1.13
C GLY A 222 9.74 3.47 -0.09
N GLY A 223 9.66 2.22 -0.54
CA GLY A 223 9.39 1.05 0.28
C GLY A 223 8.18 1.06 1.16
N THR A 224 8.35 0.68 2.42
CA THR A 224 7.26 0.62 3.40
C THR A 224 6.52 1.95 3.51
N LYS A 225 7.12 3.08 3.15
CA LYS A 225 6.52 4.41 3.18
C LYS A 225 5.60 4.70 1.97
N ILE A 226 5.56 3.82 0.97
CA ILE A 226 4.71 3.94 -0.23
C ILE A 226 3.22 4.08 0.15
N PRO A 227 2.60 3.14 0.89
CA PRO A 227 1.17 3.21 1.19
C PRO A 227 0.78 4.45 2.00
N THR A 228 1.59 4.83 3.00
CA THR A 228 1.33 6.04 3.80
C THR A 228 1.39 7.30 2.96
N SER A 229 2.35 7.38 2.03
CA SER A 229 2.50 8.54 1.15
C SER A 229 1.35 8.67 0.14
N ILE A 230 0.89 7.55 -0.42
CA ILE A 230 -0.26 7.53 -1.34
C ILE A 230 -1.54 7.97 -0.62
N ILE A 231 -1.86 7.36 0.52
CA ILE A 231 -3.05 7.71 1.31
C ILE A 231 -3.02 9.17 1.74
N SER A 232 -1.87 9.66 2.23
CA SER A 232 -1.73 11.07 2.62
C SER A 232 -1.99 12.01 1.44
N THR A 233 -1.39 11.73 0.28
CA THR A 233 -1.53 12.56 -0.92
C THR A 233 -2.97 12.58 -1.40
N ILE A 234 -3.65 11.43 -1.42
CA ILE A 234 -5.07 11.34 -1.78
C ILE A 234 -5.90 12.22 -0.83
N LEU A 235 -5.70 12.08 0.48
CA LEU A 235 -6.46 12.87 1.46
C LEU A 235 -6.18 14.37 1.35
N PHE A 236 -4.92 14.78 1.22
CA PHE A 236 -4.56 16.19 1.01
C PHE A 236 -5.14 16.75 -0.28
N TYR A 237 -5.14 15.97 -1.36
CA TYR A 237 -5.78 16.36 -2.62
C TYR A 237 -7.28 16.59 -2.43
N TYR A 238 -7.98 15.72 -1.72
CA TYR A 238 -9.41 15.90 -1.47
C TYR A 238 -9.74 17.07 -0.53
N LEU A 239 -8.78 17.53 0.28
CA LEU A 239 -8.92 18.72 1.14
C LEU A 239 -8.75 20.04 0.37
N ASP A 240 -7.76 20.15 -0.51
CA ASP A 240 -7.39 21.43 -1.15
C ASP A 240 -7.67 21.48 -2.67
N ARG A 241 -7.97 20.33 -3.29
CA ARG A 241 -8.17 20.17 -4.74
C ARG A 241 -7.02 20.68 -5.60
N ASN A 242 -5.82 20.77 -5.02
CA ASN A 242 -4.59 21.14 -5.70
C ASN A 242 -3.60 19.96 -5.63
N LEU A 243 -3.31 19.35 -6.79
CA LEU A 243 -2.46 18.17 -6.88
C LEU A 243 -1.00 18.47 -6.50
N TYR A 244 -0.49 19.63 -6.88
CA TYR A 244 0.88 20.03 -6.55
C TYR A 244 1.06 20.21 -5.05
N ASN A 245 0.12 20.90 -4.38
CA ASN A 245 0.13 21.07 -2.93
C ASN A 245 0.03 19.73 -2.21
N ALA A 246 -0.82 18.82 -2.68
CA ALA A 246 -0.98 17.49 -2.09
C ALA A 246 0.30 16.64 -2.15
N ILE A 247 1.00 16.64 -3.29
CA ILE A 247 2.26 15.89 -3.45
C ILE A 247 3.41 16.55 -2.68
N SER A 248 3.46 17.89 -2.69
CA SER A 248 4.52 18.67 -2.04
C SER A 248 4.35 18.79 -0.52
N ALA A 249 3.17 18.45 0.02
CA ALA A 249 2.89 18.50 1.45
C ALA A 249 3.94 17.72 2.26
N PRO A 250 4.43 18.25 3.40
CA PRO A 250 5.36 17.55 4.27
C PRO A 250 4.81 16.20 4.74
N ARG A 251 5.63 15.15 4.66
CA ARG A 251 5.20 13.78 4.95
C ARG A 251 5.47 13.37 6.38
N LEU A 252 4.65 12.42 6.82
CA LEU A 252 4.84 11.65 8.04
C LEU A 252 4.61 10.16 7.77
N HIS A 253 5.18 9.32 8.62
CA HIS A 253 5.07 7.87 8.52
C HIS A 253 5.19 7.24 9.91
N GLU A 254 4.41 6.20 10.16
CA GLU A 254 4.50 5.35 11.34
C GLU A 254 4.25 3.91 10.85
N GLN A 255 5.07 2.96 11.31
CA GLN A 255 4.99 1.55 10.93
C GLN A 255 5.06 0.61 12.15
N LEU A 256 4.28 0.90 13.19
CA LEU A 256 4.14 0.17 14.46
C LEU A 256 5.43 0.01 15.29
N ASN A 257 6.45 0.82 15.02
CA ASN A 257 7.65 0.80 15.86
C ASN A 257 7.53 1.76 17.06
N GLY A 258 6.46 2.58 17.11
CA GLY A 258 6.24 3.58 18.14
C GLY A 258 6.96 4.89 17.87
N ILE A 259 7.48 5.08 16.64
CA ILE A 259 8.14 6.31 16.20
C ILE A 259 7.37 6.85 14.99
N VAL A 260 6.98 8.12 15.08
CA VAL A 260 6.42 8.87 13.95
C VAL A 260 7.56 9.60 13.26
N TYR A 261 7.93 9.12 12.08
CA TYR A 261 8.90 9.77 11.22
C TYR A 261 8.28 10.95 10.51
N VAL A 262 8.96 12.08 10.48
CA VAL A 262 8.52 13.29 9.77
C VAL A 262 9.63 13.85 8.89
N GLU A 263 9.24 14.50 7.80
CA GLU A 263 10.20 15.21 6.94
C GLU A 263 10.80 16.44 7.62
N PRO A 264 11.98 16.90 7.17
CA PRO A 264 12.58 18.15 7.62
C PRO A 264 11.66 19.38 7.59
N SER A 265 10.80 19.45 6.56
CA SER A 265 9.86 20.56 6.34
C SER A 265 8.56 20.45 7.16
N PHE A 266 8.41 19.44 8.00
CA PHE A 266 7.18 19.24 8.78
C PHE A 266 7.02 20.31 9.86
N CYS A 267 5.83 20.92 9.95
CA CYS A 267 5.53 22.07 10.80
C CYS A 267 5.96 21.87 12.28
N PRO A 268 6.90 22.68 12.82
CA PRO A 268 7.41 22.53 14.18
C PRO A 268 6.33 22.60 15.26
N GLU A 269 5.33 23.46 15.08
CA GLU A 269 4.20 23.61 16.02
C GLU A 269 3.37 22.32 16.10
N LEU A 270 3.15 21.64 14.96
CA LEU A 270 2.51 20.32 14.94
C LEU A 270 3.36 19.29 15.68
N GLN A 271 4.68 19.31 15.50
CA GLN A 271 5.57 18.36 16.17
C GLN A 271 5.53 18.52 17.69
N ILE A 272 5.57 19.76 18.20
CA ILE A 272 5.45 20.05 19.63
C ILE A 272 4.12 19.50 20.15
N LYS A 273 3.02 19.79 19.45
CA LYS A 273 1.70 19.33 19.89
C LYS A 273 1.59 17.80 19.91
N LEU A 274 2.10 17.12 18.89
CA LEU A 274 2.08 15.66 18.84
C LEU A 274 2.92 15.05 19.98
N LYS A 275 4.06 15.67 20.33
CA LYS A 275 4.86 15.26 21.50
C LYS A 275 4.10 15.44 22.82
N GLU A 276 3.36 16.54 22.99
CA GLU A 276 2.49 16.76 24.16
C GLU A 276 1.41 15.69 24.28
N LEU A 277 0.86 15.22 23.15
CA LEU A 277 -0.12 14.13 23.11
C LEU A 277 0.51 12.74 23.36
N GLY A 278 1.84 12.65 23.42
CA GLY A 278 2.57 11.41 23.72
C GLY A 278 3.15 10.69 22.50
N HIS A 279 3.09 11.28 21.29
CA HIS A 279 3.74 10.70 20.12
C HIS A 279 5.26 10.92 20.17
N ASN A 280 6.03 9.86 19.92
CA ASN A 280 7.47 9.97 19.75
C ASN A 280 7.81 10.36 18.30
N ILE A 281 8.11 11.63 18.09
CA ILE A 281 8.43 12.18 16.77
C ILE A 281 9.94 12.10 16.50
N MET A 282 10.33 11.57 15.34
CA MET A 282 11.69 11.57 14.85
C MET A 282 11.76 12.20 13.47
N GLN A 283 12.64 13.19 13.30
CA GLN A 283 12.84 13.83 12.01
C GLN A 283 13.84 13.04 11.17
N CYS A 284 13.53 12.83 9.89
CA CYS A 284 14.47 12.20 8.97
C CYS A 284 15.59 13.19 8.58
N GLU A 285 16.82 12.69 8.38
CA GLU A 285 17.98 13.54 8.08
C GLU A 285 17.91 14.22 6.70
N ASN A 286 17.22 13.63 5.73
CA ASN A 286 17.14 14.15 4.36
C ASN A 286 15.71 14.04 3.78
N ILE A 287 15.27 15.11 3.11
CA ILE A 287 13.96 15.24 2.46
C ILE A 287 13.78 14.19 1.34
N GLY A 288 14.84 13.90 0.58
CA GLY A 288 14.79 12.94 -0.53
C GLY A 288 14.64 11.47 -0.11
N SER A 289 14.79 11.18 1.19
CA SER A 289 14.82 9.82 1.73
C SER A 289 13.45 9.25 2.11
N PHE A 290 12.38 10.04 2.01
CA PHE A 290 11.05 9.59 2.40
C PHE A 290 10.39 8.74 1.30
N THR A 291 9.83 9.41 0.29
CA THR A 291 9.19 8.78 -0.88
C THR A 291 9.22 9.72 -2.08
N SER A 292 8.90 9.20 -3.25
CA SER A 292 8.59 9.96 -4.47
C SER A 292 7.20 9.57 -4.93
N VAL A 293 6.24 10.48 -4.88
CA VAL A 293 4.86 10.27 -5.35
C VAL A 293 4.67 10.95 -6.70
N ASN A 294 4.28 10.20 -7.72
CA ASN A 294 3.89 10.77 -9.00
C ASN A 294 2.39 10.51 -9.21
N ALA A 295 1.69 11.48 -9.79
CA ALA A 295 0.26 11.38 -10.00
C ALA A 295 -0.24 12.12 -11.23
N VAL A 296 -1.36 11.63 -11.77
CA VAL A 296 -2.15 12.28 -12.82
C VAL A 296 -3.61 12.30 -12.37
N VAL A 297 -4.23 13.47 -12.39
CA VAL A 297 -5.67 13.64 -12.16
C VAL A 297 -6.31 14.13 -13.45
N ILE A 298 -7.28 13.39 -13.95
CA ILE A 298 -8.14 13.76 -15.07
C ILE A 298 -9.49 14.17 -14.47
N LYS A 299 -9.91 15.40 -14.71
CA LYS A 299 -11.16 15.95 -14.16
C LYS A 299 -11.78 16.95 -15.12
N ASN A 300 -13.06 16.74 -15.46
CA ASN A 300 -13.82 17.64 -16.34
C ASN A 300 -13.05 17.97 -17.65
N GLY A 301 -12.44 16.96 -18.27
CA GLY A 301 -11.64 17.10 -19.49
C GLY A 301 -10.28 17.81 -19.32
N LYS A 302 -9.87 18.13 -18.09
CA LYS A 302 -8.55 18.70 -17.80
C LYS A 302 -7.65 17.65 -17.16
N ILE A 303 -6.38 17.66 -17.55
CA ILE A 303 -5.35 16.76 -17.03
C ILE A 303 -4.40 17.58 -16.16
N TYR A 304 -4.15 17.11 -14.94
CA TYR A 304 -3.17 17.65 -14.02
C TYR A 304 -2.16 16.55 -13.72
N ALA A 305 -0.93 16.70 -14.17
CA ALA A 305 0.15 15.77 -13.91
C ALA A 305 1.20 16.45 -13.02
N VAL A 306 1.67 15.76 -11.99
CA VAL A 306 2.71 16.26 -11.10
C VAL A 306 3.66 15.12 -10.73
N ALA A 307 4.95 15.38 -10.96
CA ALA A 307 6.04 14.57 -10.42
C ALA A 307 6.49 15.13 -9.06
N ASP A 308 6.92 14.25 -8.15
CA ASP A 308 7.35 14.68 -6.82
C ASP A 308 8.56 15.63 -6.89
N PRO A 309 8.47 16.87 -6.37
CA PRO A 309 9.58 17.81 -6.42
C PRO A 309 10.80 17.37 -5.58
N ARG A 310 10.63 16.38 -4.68
CA ARG A 310 11.73 15.81 -3.90
C ARG A 310 12.72 15.02 -4.74
N LYS A 311 12.30 14.58 -5.93
CA LYS A 311 13.16 13.90 -6.90
C LYS A 311 13.17 14.70 -8.21
N LYS A 312 14.21 14.51 -9.01
CA LYS A 312 14.37 15.21 -10.31
C LYS A 312 13.50 14.61 -11.42
N GLY A 313 12.31 14.12 -11.07
CA GLY A 313 11.32 13.63 -12.03
C GLY A 313 10.59 14.80 -12.68
N ASP A 314 9.87 14.52 -13.77
CA ASP A 314 9.09 15.54 -14.48
C ASP A 314 7.79 14.94 -15.03
N SER A 315 6.86 15.80 -15.39
CA SER A 315 5.60 15.47 -16.06
C SER A 315 5.51 16.21 -17.39
N CYS A 316 5.19 15.49 -18.47
CA CYS A 316 5.03 16.08 -19.79
C CYS A 316 3.77 15.56 -20.49
N GLY A 317 3.21 16.36 -21.40
CA GLY A 317 2.00 16.05 -22.16
C GLY A 317 1.74 17.10 -23.23
N THR A 318 0.85 16.79 -24.17
CA THR A 318 0.43 17.64 -25.29
C THR A 318 -1.06 17.90 -25.25
#